data_AF-A0ABD3GPV8-F1
#
_entry.id   AF-A0ABD3GPV8-F1
#
_cell.length_a   1.000
_cell.length_b   1.000
_cell.length_c   1.000
_cell.angle_alpha   90.00
_cell.angle_beta   90.00
_cell.angle_gamma   90.00
#
_symmetry.space_group_name_H-M   'P 1'
#
loop_
_entity.id
_entity.type
_entity.pdbx_description
1 polymer ?
#
loop_
_entity_poly.entity_id
_entity_poly.type
_entity_poly.pdbx_seq_one_letter_code
_entity_poly.pdbx_strand_id
1 'polypeptide(L)'
;MTVRGRVLQLALRAAGPSKGAPAAKKKKGEAVVIPVVAKELREKATLGANILKTGTDPPILDDSAYPSWVFSLLDKNPALSELERRDPETLEEKEIMRLLKLDNRRRIKENNAIRSKE
;
A
#
# COMPACT_ATOMS: atom_id res chain seq x y z
N MET A 1 -11.48 2.61 -56.05
CA MET A 1 -12.23 1.55 -55.33
C MET A 1 -12.13 1.83 -53.84
N THR A 2 -13.28 2.08 -53.23
CA THR A 2 -13.59 2.20 -51.80
C THR A 2 -13.14 0.93 -51.05
N VAL A 3 -12.67 0.95 -49.79
CA VAL A 3 -13.52 0.77 -48.59
C VAL A 3 -12.89 1.45 -47.36
N ARG A 4 -13.76 2.16 -46.63
CA ARG A 4 -13.57 2.82 -45.35
C ARG A 4 -13.67 1.81 -44.20
N GLY A 5 -12.77 1.88 -43.22
CA GLY A 5 -13.01 1.37 -41.87
C GLY A 5 -13.09 2.54 -40.89
N ARG A 6 -14.30 2.94 -40.49
CA ARG A 6 -14.54 3.85 -39.36
C ARG A 6 -14.68 3.01 -38.09
N VAL A 7 -13.99 3.39 -37.03
CA VAL A 7 -14.59 3.37 -35.69
C VAL A 7 -14.32 4.72 -35.03
N LEU A 8 -15.40 5.47 -34.83
CA LEU A 8 -15.48 6.67 -34.02
C LEU A 8 -15.36 6.27 -32.54
N GLN A 9 -14.61 7.05 -31.76
CA GLN A 9 -15.09 7.50 -30.44
C GLN A 9 -14.38 8.80 -30.02
N LEU A 10 -14.94 9.90 -30.55
CA LEU A 10 -15.27 11.16 -29.89
C LEU A 10 -14.43 11.56 -28.63
N ALA A 11 -13.34 12.29 -28.85
CA ALA A 11 -12.73 13.10 -27.79
C ALA A 11 -13.52 14.41 -27.63
N LEU A 12 -14.41 14.48 -26.65
CA LEU A 12 -15.03 15.75 -26.25
C LEU A 12 -14.04 16.53 -25.37
N ARG A 13 -13.29 17.46 -25.97
CA ARG A 13 -12.68 18.57 -25.25
C ARG A 13 -13.75 19.66 -25.08
N ALA A 14 -14.05 20.03 -23.84
CA ALA A 14 -14.72 21.29 -23.53
C ALA A 14 -14.00 21.96 -22.35
N ALA A 15 -13.31 23.06 -22.64
CA ALA A 15 -12.86 24.03 -21.64
C ALA A 15 -14.00 25.04 -21.42
N GLY A 16 -14.28 25.36 -20.15
CA GLY A 16 -15.17 26.46 -19.75
C GLY A 16 -15.17 26.62 -18.23
N PRO A 17 -14.97 27.85 -17.68
CA PRO A 17 -14.83 28.07 -16.24
C PRO A 17 -16.21 28.18 -15.57
N SER A 18 -16.42 27.53 -14.44
CA SER A 18 -17.57 27.79 -13.56
C SER A 18 -17.10 28.29 -12.19
N LYS A 19 -17.37 29.58 -11.97
CA LYS A 19 -17.36 30.25 -10.67
C LYS A 19 -18.33 29.54 -9.70
N GLY A 20 -17.87 29.38 -8.46
CA GLY A 20 -18.67 29.49 -7.24
C GLY A 20 -19.85 28.53 -7.05
N ALA A 21 -19.62 27.45 -6.30
CA ALA A 21 -20.67 26.79 -5.52
C ALA A 21 -20.22 26.71 -4.05
N PRO A 22 -21.13 26.94 -3.09
CA PRO A 22 -20.80 27.34 -1.72
C PRO A 22 -20.19 26.21 -0.89
N ALA A 23 -19.27 26.58 0.00
CA ALA A 23 -18.59 25.68 0.93
C ALA A 23 -19.60 24.92 1.81
N ALA A 24 -19.78 23.62 1.52
CA ALA A 24 -20.40 22.70 2.45
C ALA A 24 -19.53 22.62 3.71
N LYS A 25 -20.11 23.06 4.84
CA LYS A 25 -19.53 22.97 6.18
C LYS A 25 -19.01 21.55 6.43
N LYS A 26 -17.69 21.37 6.42
CA LYS A 26 -17.07 20.14 6.96
C LYS A 26 -17.40 20.08 8.45
N LYS A 27 -18.24 19.10 8.82
CA LYS A 27 -18.38 18.64 10.20
C LYS A 27 -16.96 18.41 10.74
N LYS A 28 -16.63 19.08 11.85
CA LYS A 28 -15.42 18.80 12.62
C LYS A 28 -15.42 17.31 12.93
N GLY A 29 -14.45 16.58 12.38
CA GLY A 29 -14.21 15.21 12.81
C GLY A 29 -13.93 15.22 14.30
N GLU A 30 -14.60 14.34 15.03
CA GLU A 30 -14.25 14.05 16.41
C GLU A 30 -12.75 13.80 16.48
N ALA A 31 -12.09 14.50 17.40
CA ALA A 31 -10.68 14.28 17.67
C ALA A 31 -10.50 12.81 18.05
N VAL A 32 -9.59 12.13 17.35
CA VAL A 32 -9.18 10.76 17.68
C VAL A 32 -8.62 10.79 19.09
N VAL A 33 -9.41 10.34 20.07
CA VAL A 33 -8.95 10.12 21.44
C VAL A 33 -8.06 8.90 21.40
N ILE A 34 -6.73 9.10 21.43
CA ILE A 34 -5.78 8.01 21.66
C ILE A 34 -5.63 7.90 23.17
N PRO A 35 -6.28 6.92 23.84
CA PRO A 35 -6.07 6.73 25.26
C PRO A 35 -4.61 6.36 25.51
N VAL A 36 -3.96 7.07 26.45
CA VAL A 36 -2.63 6.73 26.94
C VAL A 36 -2.78 5.49 27.83
N VAL A 37 -2.78 4.31 27.20
CA VAL A 37 -2.90 3.03 27.93
C VAL A 37 -1.55 2.62 28.48
N ALA A 38 -1.54 2.26 29.77
CA ALA A 38 -0.37 1.80 30.53
C ALA A 38 0.32 0.62 29.84
N LYS A 39 1.65 0.57 29.95
CA LYS A 39 2.51 -0.43 29.27
C LYS A 39 2.11 -1.87 29.62
N GLU A 40 1.79 -2.11 30.89
CA GLU A 40 1.33 -3.40 31.44
C GLU A 40 0.09 -3.98 30.74
N LEU A 41 -0.79 -3.12 30.20
CA LEU A 41 -1.98 -3.55 29.46
C LEU A 41 -1.64 -3.96 28.02
N ARG A 42 -0.60 -3.36 27.43
CA ARG A 42 -0.16 -3.62 26.06
C ARG A 42 0.58 -4.95 25.92
N GLU A 43 1.22 -5.40 27.00
CA GLU A 43 1.97 -6.67 27.03
C GLU A 43 1.05 -7.88 27.19
N LYS A 44 -0.16 -7.70 27.74
CA LYS A 44 -1.10 -8.79 28.05
C LYS A 44 -2.20 -8.97 27.00
N ALA A 45 -2.59 -7.89 26.32
CA ALA A 45 -3.70 -7.92 25.37
C ALA A 45 -3.44 -7.03 24.16
N THR A 46 -3.99 -7.47 23.01
CA THR A 46 -3.95 -6.69 21.77
C THR A 46 -5.04 -5.63 21.76
N LEU A 47 -4.69 -4.44 22.22
CA LEU A 47 -5.64 -3.33 22.35
C LEU A 47 -6.20 -2.90 20.99
N GLY A 48 -7.53 -2.83 20.90
CA GLY A 48 -8.23 -2.34 19.71
C GLY A 48 -8.35 -3.33 18.56
N ALA A 49 -8.10 -4.62 18.81
CA ALA A 49 -8.35 -5.68 17.84
C ALA A 49 -9.83 -6.07 17.77
N ASN A 50 -10.58 -5.92 18.87
CA ASN A 50 -12.02 -6.17 18.87
C ASN A 50 -12.80 -4.95 18.32
N ILE A 51 -13.52 -5.16 17.21
CA ILE A 51 -14.40 -4.15 16.59
C ILE A 51 -15.86 -4.26 17.05
N LEU A 52 -16.22 -5.32 17.78
CA LEU A 52 -17.59 -5.56 18.23
C LEU A 52 -17.90 -4.75 19.50
N LYS A 53 -19.12 -4.19 19.57
CA LYS A 53 -19.60 -3.42 20.73
C LYS A 53 -19.61 -4.24 22.02
N THR A 54 -19.84 -5.55 21.89
CA THR A 54 -19.81 -6.53 22.96
C THR A 54 -18.71 -7.53 22.62
N GLY A 55 -17.63 -7.51 23.39
CA GLY A 55 -16.47 -8.36 23.20
C GLY A 55 -15.28 -7.81 23.97
N THR A 56 -14.31 -8.67 24.25
CA THR A 56 -13.03 -8.27 24.85
C THR A 56 -11.95 -8.42 23.79
N ASP A 57 -10.89 -7.61 23.89
CA ASP A 57 -9.71 -7.76 23.04
C ASP A 57 -9.05 -9.13 23.25
N PRO A 58 -8.55 -9.78 22.19
CA PRO A 58 -7.89 -11.07 22.32
C PRO A 58 -6.55 -10.94 23.09
N PRO A 59 -6.27 -11.91 24.00
CA PRO A 59 -5.02 -11.93 24.76
C PRO A 59 -3.83 -12.29 23.85
N ILE A 60 -2.64 -11.84 24.24
CA ILE A 60 -1.39 -12.28 23.62
C ILE A 60 -1.07 -13.68 24.17
N LEU A 61 -0.82 -14.63 23.27
CA LEU A 61 -0.48 -16.01 23.59
C LEU A 61 1.04 -16.19 23.55
N ASP A 62 1.53 -17.34 24.00
CA ASP A 62 2.94 -17.70 23.88
C ASP A 62 3.38 -17.83 22.41
N ASP A 63 4.67 -17.61 22.14
CA ASP A 63 5.23 -17.67 20.78
C ASP A 63 4.96 -19.00 20.06
N SER A 64 4.87 -20.11 20.80
CA SER A 64 4.57 -21.44 20.26
C SER A 64 3.13 -21.61 19.77
N ALA A 65 2.21 -20.75 20.19
CA ALA A 65 0.83 -20.74 19.69
C ALA A 65 0.71 -20.10 18.31
N TYR A 66 1.72 -19.32 17.89
CA TYR A 66 1.73 -18.65 16.59
C TYR A 66 2.42 -19.51 15.53
N PRO A 67 1.92 -19.50 14.28
CA PRO A 67 2.60 -20.16 13.18
C PRO A 67 4.01 -19.60 12.93
N SER A 68 4.93 -20.46 12.50
CA SER A 68 6.33 -20.09 12.24
C SER A 68 6.51 -18.96 11.23
N TRP A 69 5.61 -18.83 10.25
CA TRP A 69 5.68 -17.78 9.24
C TRP A 69 5.56 -16.36 9.84
N VAL A 70 4.88 -16.18 10.98
CA VAL A 70 4.70 -14.88 11.64
C VAL A 70 6.05 -14.26 12.00
N PHE A 71 6.99 -15.09 12.47
CA PHE A 71 8.31 -14.64 12.88
C PHE A 71 9.21 -14.26 11.70
N SER A 72 8.93 -14.78 10.51
CA SER A 72 9.67 -14.44 9.28
C SER A 72 9.21 -13.14 8.62
N LEU A 73 8.14 -12.49 9.08
CA LEU A 73 7.60 -11.28 8.44
C LEU A 73 8.52 -10.06 8.59
N LEU A 74 9.29 -10.00 9.68
CA LEU A 74 10.20 -8.88 9.97
C LEU A 74 11.56 -9.04 9.30
N ASP A 75 11.82 -10.21 8.70
CA ASP A 75 13.06 -10.46 8.00
C ASP A 75 13.20 -9.49 6.82
N LYS A 76 14.36 -8.87 6.73
CA LYS A 76 14.63 -7.88 5.68
C LYS A 76 14.68 -8.60 4.35
N ASN A 77 13.73 -8.26 3.49
CA ASN A 77 13.77 -8.67 2.09
C ASN A 77 15.02 -8.09 1.40
N PRO A 78 15.68 -8.86 0.53
CA PRO A 78 16.89 -8.42 -0.15
C PRO A 78 16.67 -7.15 -0.98
N ALA A 79 17.72 -6.33 -1.06
CA ALA A 79 17.71 -5.10 -1.84
C ALA A 79 17.85 -5.40 -3.35
N LEU A 80 17.46 -4.44 -4.21
CA LEU A 80 17.57 -4.61 -5.68
C LEU A 80 19.00 -4.95 -6.10
N SER A 81 20.00 -4.27 -5.53
CA SER A 81 21.41 -4.51 -5.82
C SER A 81 21.91 -5.89 -5.38
N GLU A 82 21.29 -6.49 -4.37
CA GLU A 82 21.65 -7.85 -3.91
C GLU A 82 21.02 -8.90 -4.82
N LEU A 83 19.79 -8.66 -5.29
CA LEU A 83 19.10 -9.52 -6.23
C LEU A 83 19.73 -9.46 -7.63
N GLU A 84 20.16 -8.28 -8.10
CA GLU A 84 20.82 -8.11 -9.40
C GLU A 84 22.22 -8.77 -9.47
N ARG A 85 22.88 -8.93 -8.33
CA ARG A 85 24.21 -9.57 -8.24
C ARG A 85 24.14 -11.10 -8.22
N ARG A 86 22.96 -11.66 -7.97
CA ARG A 86 22.73 -13.11 -7.96
C ARG A 86 22.20 -13.54 -9.32
N ASP A 87 22.51 -14.76 -9.71
CA ASP A 87 21.99 -15.31 -10.97
C ASP A 87 20.48 -15.56 -10.86
N PRO A 88 19.67 -15.11 -11.82
CA PRO A 88 18.21 -15.22 -11.75
C PRO A 88 17.71 -16.68 -11.73
N GLU A 89 18.53 -17.63 -12.20
CA GLU A 89 18.23 -19.07 -12.18
C GLU A 89 18.43 -19.71 -10.79
N THR A 90 19.17 -19.04 -9.90
CA THR A 90 19.47 -19.54 -8.54
C THR A 90 18.53 -18.96 -7.47
N LEU A 91 17.72 -17.97 -7.84
CA LEU A 91 16.82 -17.26 -6.93
C LEU A 91 15.59 -18.11 -6.58
N GLU A 92 15.13 -17.97 -5.34
CA GLU A 92 13.81 -18.49 -4.95
C GLU A 92 12.70 -17.70 -5.67
N GLU A 93 11.55 -18.33 -5.93
CA GLU A 93 10.41 -17.71 -6.62
C GLU A 93 10.00 -16.35 -6.02
N LYS A 94 10.04 -16.23 -4.68
CA LYS A 94 9.74 -14.98 -3.97
C LYS A 94 10.75 -13.88 -4.27
N GLU A 95 12.02 -14.23 -4.41
CA GLU A 95 13.10 -13.30 -4.75
C GLU A 95 12.98 -12.81 -6.19
N ILE A 96 12.60 -13.71 -7.13
CA ILE A 96 12.31 -13.35 -8.53
C ILE A 96 11.15 -12.35 -8.61
N MET A 97 10.03 -12.65 -7.94
CA MET A 97 8.87 -11.76 -7.88
C MET A 97 9.21 -10.40 -7.27
N ARG A 98 10.12 -10.38 -6.29
CA ARG A 98 10.62 -9.15 -5.67
C ARG A 98 11.50 -8.35 -6.63
N LEU A 99 12.42 -8.99 -7.35
CA LEU A 99 13.29 -8.38 -8.35
C LEU A 99 12.44 -7.62 -9.40
N LEU A 100 11.46 -8.30 -10.00
CA LEU A 100 10.57 -7.70 -11.00
C LEU A 100 9.78 -6.50 -10.46
N LYS A 101 9.31 -6.57 -9.20
CA LYS A 101 8.60 -5.45 -8.56
C LYS A 101 9.54 -4.25 -8.31
N LEU A 102 10.77 -4.51 -7.91
CA LEU A 102 11.76 -3.45 -7.63
C LEU A 102 12.25 -2.79 -8.92
N ASP A 103 12.50 -3.57 -9.98
CA ASP A 103 12.88 -3.06 -11.28
C ASP A 103 11.79 -2.16 -11.88
N ASN A 104 10.53 -2.62 -11.87
CA ASN A 104 9.39 -1.82 -12.29
C ASN A 104 9.26 -0.51 -11.49
N ARG A 105 9.48 -0.56 -10.17
CA ARG A 105 9.45 0.62 -9.31
C ARG A 105 10.56 1.61 -9.66
N ARG A 106 11.78 1.11 -9.94
CA ARG A 106 12.91 1.93 -10.37
C ARG A 106 12.59 2.65 -11.67
N ARG A 107 12.12 1.92 -12.69
CA ARG A 107 11.73 2.47 -14.00
C ARG A 107 10.65 3.55 -13.89
N ILE A 108 9.62 3.33 -13.07
CA ILE A 108 8.56 4.32 -12.85
C ILE A 108 9.12 5.59 -12.19
N LYS A 109 10.00 5.45 -11.19
CA LYS A 109 10.63 6.59 -10.52
C LYS A 109 11.50 7.41 -11.46
N GLU A 110 12.30 6.75 -12.30
CA GLU A 110 13.14 7.41 -13.32
C GLU A 110 12.27 8.21 -14.31
N ASN A 111 11.21 7.59 -14.83
CA ASN A 111 10.26 8.27 -15.73
C ASN A 111 9.56 9.47 -15.08
N ASN A 112 9.12 9.34 -13.82
CA ASN A 112 8.50 10.43 -13.09
C ASN A 112 9.51 11.57 -12.83
N ALA A 113 10.77 11.25 -12.55
CA ALA A 113 11.82 12.23 -12.33
C ALA A 113 12.21 12.99 -13.60
N ILE A 114 12.13 12.36 -14.78
CA ILE A 114 12.32 13.03 -16.08
C ILE A 114 11.15 13.98 -16.33
N ARG A 115 9.91 13.48 -16.25
CA ARG A 115 8.69 14.25 -16.51
C ARG A 115 8.44 15.39 -15.52
N SER A 116 8.97 15.32 -14.30
CA SER A 116 8.83 16.40 -13.32
C SER A 116 9.83 17.54 -13.54
N LYS A 117 10.88 17.31 -14.31
CA LYS A 117 11.93 18.29 -14.60
C LYS A 117 11.70 19.00 -15.94
N GLU A 118 10.92 18.38 -16.83
CA GLU A 118 10.31 19.02 -18.02
C GLU A 118 9.20 20.00 -17.61
#